data_AF-A0A3D0LZJ4-F1
#
_entry.id   AF-A0A3D0LZJ4-F1
#
_cell.length_a   1.000
_cell.length_b   1.000
_cell.length_c   1.000
_cell.angle_alpha   90.00
_cell.angle_beta   90.00
_cell.angle_gamma   90.00
#
_symmetry.space_group_name_H-M   'P 1'
#
loop_
_entity.id
_entity.type
_entity.pdbx_description
1 polymer ?
#
loop_
_entity_poly.entity_id
_entity_poly.type
_entity_poly.pdbx_seq_one_letter_code
_entity_poly.pdbx_strand_id
1 'polypeptide(L)'
;MKTIILLTDCPEPFQKAVREKTEYFKHYNDKCEVSPVSYFEDTIYVDKNVVSKRYRVILFSGNLYTVLCFHIDPVLHEYLTENSVIIGEVMDMIAMDPARVGVKSTIQ
;
A
#
# COMPACT_ATOMS: atom_id res chain seq x y z
N MET A 1 2.41 12.41 -8.93
CA MET A 1 1.00 12.26 -9.42
C MET A 1 0.52 10.82 -9.18
N LYS A 2 -0.73 10.59 -8.76
CA LYS A 2 -1.27 9.22 -8.55
C LYS A 2 -2.02 8.74 -9.80
N THR A 3 -1.66 7.58 -10.31
CA THR A 3 -2.41 6.87 -11.37
C THR A 3 -2.70 5.44 -10.96
N ILE A 4 -3.73 4.83 -11.57
CA ILE A 4 -4.06 3.42 -11.37
C ILE A 4 -3.55 2.63 -12.55
N ILE A 5 -2.85 1.53 -12.29
CA ILE A 5 -2.28 0.65 -13.32
C ILE A 5 -2.57 -0.82 -13.01
N LEU A 6 -2.34 -1.70 -13.99
CA LEU A 6 -2.48 -3.13 -13.78
C LEU A 6 -1.24 -3.69 -13.07
N LEU A 7 -1.44 -4.74 -12.28
CA LEU A 7 -0.32 -5.43 -11.63
C LEU A 7 0.69 -5.97 -12.65
N THR A 8 0.22 -6.41 -13.82
CA THR A 8 1.06 -6.91 -14.92
C THR A 8 2.00 -5.86 -15.50
N ASP A 9 1.69 -4.57 -15.33
CA ASP A 9 2.50 -3.45 -15.82
C ASP A 9 3.56 -3.03 -14.79
N CYS A 10 3.60 -3.68 -13.62
CA CYS A 10 4.52 -3.36 -12.55
C CYS A 10 5.87 -4.07 -12.72
N PRO A 11 6.94 -3.64 -12.02
CA PRO A 11 8.20 -4.37 -11.96
C PRO A 11 8.04 -5.81 -11.46
N GLU A 12 8.77 -6.74 -12.06
CA GLU A 12 8.67 -8.18 -11.74
C GLU A 12 8.86 -8.50 -10.24
N PRO A 13 9.82 -7.88 -9.51
CA PRO A 13 9.96 -8.11 -8.07
C PRO A 13 8.69 -7.75 -7.28
N PHE A 14 8.02 -6.66 -7.66
CA PHE A 14 6.76 -6.26 -7.03
C PHE A 14 5.62 -7.22 -7.38
N GLN A 15 5.49 -7.61 -8.65
CA GLN A 15 4.48 -8.59 -9.06
C GLN A 15 4.62 -9.91 -8.30
N LYS A 16 5.86 -10.39 -8.15
CA LYS A 16 6.19 -11.60 -7.39
C LYS A 16 5.77 -11.45 -5.92
N ALA A 17 6.15 -10.36 -5.27
CA ALA A 17 5.81 -10.13 -3.86
C ALA A 17 4.28 -10.08 -3.63
N VAL A 18 3.53 -9.44 -4.53
CA VAL A 18 2.06 -9.39 -4.44
C VAL A 18 1.46 -10.79 -4.58
N ARG A 19 1.95 -11.61 -5.52
CA ARG A 19 1.49 -13.00 -5.68
C ARG A 19 1.78 -13.84 -4.45
N GLU A 20 3.04 -13.85 -3.98
CA GLU A 20 3.45 -14.63 -2.80
C GLU A 20 2.64 -14.25 -1.56
N LYS A 21 2.39 -12.95 -1.35
CA LYS A 21 1.58 -12.50 -0.21
C LYS A 21 0.11 -12.87 -0.36
N THR A 22 -0.43 -12.80 -1.57
CA THR A 22 -1.81 -13.22 -1.86
C THR A 22 -1.99 -14.72 -1.61
N GLU A 23 -1.04 -15.54 -2.05
CA GLU A 23 -1.03 -16.99 -1.83
C GLU A 23 -0.92 -17.33 -0.35
N TYR A 24 -0.02 -16.64 0.36
CA TYR A 24 0.09 -16.74 1.82
C TYR A 24 -1.27 -16.47 2.48
N PHE A 25 -1.94 -15.36 2.19
CA PHE A 25 -3.23 -15.06 2.83
C PHE A 25 -4.36 -16.02 2.43
N LYS A 26 -4.40 -16.46 1.17
CA LYS A 26 -5.38 -17.47 0.74
C LYS A 26 -5.21 -18.80 1.47
N HIS A 27 -3.99 -19.16 1.85
CA HIS A 27 -3.73 -20.38 2.62
C HIS A 27 -4.32 -20.31 4.05
N TYR A 28 -4.33 -19.13 4.69
CA TYR A 28 -4.75 -18.99 6.09
C TYR A 28 -6.20 -18.53 6.29
N ASN A 29 -6.75 -17.73 5.36
CA ASN A 29 -8.04 -17.04 5.54
C ASN A 29 -9.05 -17.33 4.41
N ASP A 30 -8.76 -18.32 3.54
CA ASP A 30 -9.52 -18.73 2.34
C ASP A 30 -9.78 -17.64 1.27
N LYS A 31 -9.64 -16.36 1.62
CA LYS A 31 -9.90 -15.21 0.77
C LYS A 31 -8.85 -14.13 1.01
N CYS A 32 -8.41 -13.53 -0.10
CA CYS A 32 -7.59 -12.34 -0.13
C CYS A 32 -8.06 -11.47 -1.30
N GLU A 33 -8.49 -10.27 -0.99
CA GLU A 33 -8.82 -9.24 -1.98
C GLU A 33 -7.58 -8.40 -2.25
N VAL A 34 -7.35 -8.05 -3.52
CA VAL A 34 -6.20 -7.25 -3.95
C VAL A 34 -6.74 -6.01 -4.64
N SER A 35 -6.38 -4.83 -4.13
CA SER A 35 -6.78 -3.56 -4.73
C SER A 35 -6.10 -3.33 -6.07
N PRO A 36 -6.61 -2.41 -6.91
CA PRO A 36 -5.83 -1.89 -8.02
C PRO A 36 -4.49 -1.29 -7.55
N VAL A 37 -3.46 -1.36 -8.39
CA VAL A 37 -2.14 -0.79 -8.06
C VAL A 37 -2.19 0.72 -8.25
N SER A 38 -1.73 1.44 -7.24
CA SER A 38 -1.48 2.88 -7.31
C SER A 38 -0.02 3.15 -7.67
N TYR A 39 0.20 3.85 -8.77
CA TYR A 39 1.51 4.30 -9.23
C TYR A 39 1.73 5.78 -8.89
N PHE A 40 2.95 6.12 -8.50
CA PHE A 40 3.38 7.47 -8.19
C PHE A 40 4.72 7.77 -8.86
N GLU A 41 4.80 8.95 -9.45
CA GLU A 41 6.05 9.60 -9.87
C GLU A 41 6.20 10.91 -9.12
N ASP A 42 7.35 11.08 -8.48
CA ASP A 42 7.69 12.25 -7.69
C ASP A 42 9.14 12.69 -7.96
N THR A 43 9.37 13.99 -8.09
CA THR A 43 10.70 14.61 -8.25
C THR A 43 11.12 15.29 -6.96
N ILE A 44 11.33 14.47 -5.91
CA ILE A 44 11.61 14.93 -4.54
C ILE A 44 13.01 15.53 -4.38
N TYR A 45 13.92 15.22 -5.30
CA TYR A 45 15.29 15.71 -5.27
C TYR A 45 15.40 17.15 -5.79
N VAL A 46 16.52 17.79 -5.44
CA VAL A 46 16.87 19.12 -5.94
C VAL A 46 17.02 19.08 -7.46
N ASP A 47 17.70 18.06 -7.98
CA ASP A 47 17.71 17.75 -9.40
C ASP A 47 16.35 17.17 -9.83
N LYS A 48 15.63 17.91 -10.66
CA LYS A 48 14.31 17.54 -11.17
C LYS A 48 14.34 16.45 -12.24
N ASN A 49 15.51 16.07 -12.71
CA ASN A 49 15.67 14.92 -13.60
C ASN A 49 15.66 13.58 -12.85
N VAL A 50 15.83 13.61 -11.52
CA VAL A 50 15.76 12.41 -10.68
C VAL A 50 14.31 12.14 -10.33
N VAL A 51 13.72 11.17 -11.03
CA VAL A 51 12.34 10.73 -10.82
C VAL A 51 12.34 9.50 -9.91
N SER A 52 11.72 9.64 -8.73
CA SER A 52 11.43 8.52 -7.83
C SER A 52 10.08 7.94 -8.20
N LYS A 53 10.01 6.61 -8.33
CA LYS A 53 8.79 5.89 -8.68
C LYS A 53 8.36 5.02 -7.53
N ARG A 54 7.05 4.92 -7.31
CA ARG A 54 6.49 4.06 -6.27
C ARG A 54 5.24 3.34 -6.75
N TYR A 55 5.18 2.06 -6.49
CA TYR A 55 4.04 1.18 -6.75
C TYR A 55 3.46 0.76 -5.41
N ARG A 56 2.14 0.87 -5.25
CA ARG A 56 1.45 0.53 -4.00
C ARG A 56 0.24 -0.34 -4.28
N VAL A 57 0.10 -1.43 -3.56
CA VAL A 57 -1.11 -2.25 -3.55
C VAL A 57 -1.57 -2.50 -2.11
N ILE A 58 -2.87 -2.65 -1.94
CA ILE A 58 -3.49 -3.01 -0.66
C ILE A 58 -4.07 -4.42 -0.83
N LEU A 59 -3.66 -5.32 0.05
CA LEU A 59 -4.25 -6.63 0.22
C LEU A 59 -5.16 -6.59 1.45
N PHE A 60 -6.30 -7.25 1.35
CA PHE A 60 -7.24 -7.39 2.45
C PHE A 60 -7.58 -8.86 2.65
N SER A 61 -7.39 -9.35 3.87
CA SER A 61 -7.68 -10.74 4.23
C SER A 61 -8.28 -10.79 5.63
N GLY A 62 -9.54 -11.23 5.71
CA GLY A 62 -10.30 -11.24 6.96
C GLY A 62 -10.52 -9.82 7.49
N ASN A 63 -9.75 -9.43 8.50
CA ASN A 63 -9.77 -8.10 9.12
C ASN A 63 -8.40 -7.38 9.03
N LEU A 64 -7.44 -7.97 8.31
CA LEU A 64 -6.08 -7.44 8.16
C LEU A 64 -5.95 -6.71 6.82
N TYR A 65 -5.50 -5.46 6.87
CA TYR A 65 -5.03 -4.72 5.71
C TYR A 65 -3.51 -4.80 5.65
N THR A 66 -2.97 -5.22 4.51
CA THR A 66 -1.54 -5.21 4.23
C THR A 66 -1.25 -4.32 3.03
N VAL A 67 -0.38 -3.35 3.21
CA VAL A 67 0.07 -2.43 2.17
C VAL A 67 1.47 -2.87 1.75
N LEU A 68 1.60 -3.28 0.48
CA LEU A 68 2.91 -3.47 -0.15
C LEU A 68 3.25 -2.24 -0.98
N CYS A 69 4.44 -1.69 -0.76
CA CYS A 69 4.98 -0.55 -1.50
C CYS A 69 6.35 -0.90 -2.07
N PHE A 70 6.49 -0.83 -3.39
CA PHE A 70 7.78 -0.97 -4.07
C PHE A 70 8.26 0.39 -4.55
N HIS A 71 9.48 0.73 -4.15
CA HIS A 71 10.14 1.98 -4.44
C HIS A 71 11.23 1.72 -5.46
N ILE A 72 11.28 2.53 -6.52
CA ILE A 72 12.41 2.61 -7.44
C ILE A 72 12.95 4.01 -7.31
N ASP A 73 14.02 4.12 -6.53
CA ASP A 73 14.69 5.37 -6.29
C ASP A 73 16.11 5.34 -6.87
N PRO A 74 16.50 6.29 -7.73
CA PRO A 74 17.84 6.30 -8.31
C PRO A 74 18.97 6.46 -7.27
N VAL A 75 18.67 7.01 -6.09
CA VAL A 75 19.63 7.27 -5.01
C VAL A 75 19.53 6.21 -3.91
N LEU A 76 18.32 5.84 -3.50
CA LEU A 76 18.08 4.87 -2.43
C LEU A 76 17.94 3.42 -2.92
N HIS A 77 18.11 3.19 -4.22
CA HIS A 77 17.91 1.92 -4.92
C HIS A 77 16.46 1.41 -4.84
N GLU A 78 16.26 0.20 -5.36
CA GLU A 78 14.98 -0.48 -5.34
C GLU A 78 14.74 -1.19 -4.02
N TYR A 79 13.58 -0.97 -3.40
CA TYR A 79 13.21 -1.67 -2.17
C TYR A 79 11.71 -1.87 -2.02
N LEU A 80 11.35 -2.97 -1.35
CA LEU A 80 9.98 -3.32 -1.00
C LEU A 80 9.74 -3.05 0.49
N THR A 81 8.63 -2.42 0.81
CA THR A 81 8.13 -2.29 2.19
C THR A 81 6.78 -2.95 2.32
N GLU A 82 6.54 -3.51 3.50
CA GLU A 82 5.26 -4.08 3.90
C GLU A 82 4.82 -3.41 5.20
N ASN A 83 3.58 -2.93 5.24
CA ASN A 83 2.96 -2.43 6.47
C ASN A 83 1.59 -3.09 6.62
N SER A 84 1.32 -3.66 7.79
CA SER A 84 0.06 -4.35 8.06
C SER A 84 -0.64 -3.75 9.27
N VAL A 85 -1.97 -3.66 9.22
CA VAL A 85 -2.78 -3.11 10.30
C VAL A 85 -4.13 -3.84 10.36
N ILE A 86 -4.62 -4.11 11.56
CA ILE A 86 -5.93 -4.72 11.76
C ILE A 86 -6.99 -3.62 11.71
N ILE A 87 -8.08 -3.83 10.97
CA ILE A 87 -9.14 -2.80 10.82
C ILE A 87 -9.75 -2.39 12.16
N GLY A 88 -9.87 -3.31 13.12
CA GLY A 88 -10.31 -3.00 14.48
C GLY A 88 -9.43 -1.93 15.13
N GLU A 89 -8.11 -2.07 15.03
CA GLU A 89 -7.16 -1.09 15.56
C GLU A 89 -7.30 0.27 14.87
N VAL A 90 -7.49 0.28 13.55
CA VAL A 90 -7.74 1.53 12.80
C VAL A 90 -9.02 2.20 13.29
N MET A 91 -10.10 1.43 13.47
CA MET A 91 -11.37 1.97 13.94
C MET A 91 -11.27 2.50 15.38
N ASP A 92 -10.54 1.81 16.25
CA ASP A 92 -10.28 2.27 17.62
C ASP A 92 -9.48 3.58 17.63
N MET A 93 -8.45 3.69 16.78
CA MET A 93 -7.69 4.94 16.61
C MET A 93 -8.56 6.10 16.13
N ILE A 94 -9.44 5.85 15.15
CA ILE A 94 -10.40 6.84 14.66
C ILE A 94 -11.39 7.24 15.79
N ALA A 95 -11.85 6.29 16.60
CA ALA A 95 -12.78 6.56 17.69
C ALA A 95 -12.15 7.37 18.82
N MET A 96 -10.87 7.13 19.13
CA MET A 96 -10.14 7.82 20.20
C MET A 96 -9.74 9.25 19.83
N ASP A 97 -9.40 9.51 18.55
CA ASP A 97 -9.01 10.85 18.07
C ASP A 97 -9.55 11.12 16.65
N PRO A 98 -10.88 11.26 16.49
CA PRO A 98 -11.50 11.42 15.17
C PRO A 98 -11.06 12.70 14.46
N ALA A 99 -10.78 13.76 15.25
CA ALA A 99 -10.34 15.04 14.73
C ALA A 99 -9.00 14.94 13.99
N ARG A 100 -8.05 14.15 14.50
CA ARG A 100 -6.71 13.96 13.89
C ARG A 100 -6.77 13.31 12.52
N VAL A 101 -7.77 12.46 12.28
CA VAL A 101 -7.95 11.73 11.02
C VAL A 101 -8.97 12.41 10.10
N GLY A 102 -9.42 13.62 10.44
CA GLY A 102 -10.34 14.40 9.62
C GLY A 102 -11.76 13.85 9.57
N VAL A 103 -12.12 12.97 10.51
CA VAL A 103 -13.47 12.43 10.64
C VAL A 103 -14.22 13.28 11.67
N LYS A 104 -15.42 13.75 11.32
CA LYS A 104 -16.27 14.44 12.31
C LYS A 104 -16.70 13.42 13.36
N SER A 105 -16.47 13.73 14.64
CA SER A 105 -17.02 12.97 15.76
C SER A 105 -18.53 12.80 15.57
N THR A 106 -18.99 11.57 15.41
CA THR A 106 -20.42 11.23 15.31
C THR A 106 -21.03 11.00 16.70
N ILE A 107 -20.42 11.53 17.77
CA ILE A 107 -20.97 11.42 19.12
C ILE A 107 -22.14 12.42 19.22
N GLN A 108 -23.35 11.90 19.03
CA GLN A 108 -24.60 12.46 19.56
C GLN A 108 -24.86 11.89 20.95
#